data_AF-A0A9N9NJ50-F1
#
_entry.id   AF-A0A9N9NJ50-F1
#
_cell.length_a   1.000
_cell.length_b   1.000
_cell.length_c   1.000
_cell.angle_alpha   90.00
_cell.angle_beta   90.00
_cell.angle_gamma   90.00
#
_symmetry.space_group_name_H-M   'P 1'
#
loop_
_entity.id
_entity.type
_entity.pdbx_description
1 polymer ?
#
loop_
_entity_poly.entity_id
_entity_poly.type
_entity_poly.pdbx_seq_one_letter_code
_entity_poly.pdbx_strand_id
1 'polypeptide(L)'
;DKIENSRHIFEKMNNIYKYCYALKWKNETKGFSCLNGQIVLAPLLPASQILYNLLTQNDSILDEPYVIQIRTYNQVLAFISL
;
A
#
# COMPACT_ATOMS: atom_id res chain seq x y z
N ASP A 1 -2.52 -21.34 4.84
CA ASP A 1 -3.79 -20.61 4.68
C ASP A 1 -4.92 -21.42 5.29
N LYS A 2 -5.67 -20.82 6.21
CA LYS A 2 -6.93 -21.40 6.70
C LYS A 2 -8.07 -20.60 6.08
N ILE A 3 -9.08 -21.28 5.57
CA ILE A 3 -10.32 -20.64 5.10
C ILE A 3 -11.37 -20.89 6.17
N GLU A 4 -11.92 -19.81 6.71
CA GLU A 4 -13.02 -19.84 7.69
C GLU A 4 -14.11 -18.90 7.20
N ASN A 5 -15.36 -19.38 7.13
CA ASN A 5 -16.50 -18.62 6.61
C ASN A 5 -16.24 -17.97 5.23
N SER A 6 -15.63 -18.71 4.31
CA SER A 6 -15.25 -18.24 2.97
C SER A 6 -14.25 -17.08 2.94
N ARG A 7 -13.54 -16.82 4.05
CA ARG A 7 -12.47 -15.81 4.12
C ARG A 7 -11.13 -16.48 4.39
N HIS A 8 -10.09 -16.01 3.70
CA HIS A 8 -8.71 -16.41 3.98
C HIS A 8 -8.25 -15.74 5.28
N ILE A 9 -7.85 -16.56 6.24
CA ILE A 9 -7.21 -16.10 7.47
C ILE A 9 -5.71 -16.27 7.30
N PHE A 10 -5.01 -15.14 7.35
CA PHE A 10 -3.55 -15.07 7.35
C PHE A 10 -3.07 -14.80 8.78
N GLU A 11 -1.91 -15.35 9.12
CA GLU A 11 -1.20 -14.96 10.34
C GLU A 11 -0.71 -13.51 10.24
N LYS A 12 -0.36 -12.89 11.37
CA LYS A 12 0.17 -11.52 11.36
C LYS A 12 1.55 -11.47 10.66
N MET A 13 1.81 -10.38 9.92
CA MET A 13 3.12 -10.07 9.36
C MET A 13 4.06 -9.55 10.46
N ASN A 14 4.74 -10.45 11.15
CA ASN A 14 5.59 -10.10 12.30
C ASN A 14 7.07 -10.22 12.00
N ASN A 15 7.42 -10.83 10.88
CA ASN A 15 8.81 -11.09 10.55
C ASN A 15 9.36 -9.90 9.78
N ILE A 16 10.56 -9.48 10.10
CA ILE A 16 11.24 -8.38 9.42
C ILE A 16 12.30 -9.00 8.49
N TYR A 17 12.29 -8.63 7.21
CA TYR A 17 13.30 -9.09 6.27
C TYR A 17 14.63 -8.37 6.49
N LYS A 18 15.73 -9.13 6.63
CA LYS A 18 17.02 -8.59 7.09
C LYS A 18 17.66 -7.52 6.19
N TYR A 19 17.35 -7.49 4.89
CA TYR A 19 18.05 -6.59 3.95
C TYR A 19 17.32 -5.28 3.65
N CYS A 20 15.98 -5.27 3.63
CA CYS A 20 15.17 -4.06 3.39
C CYS A 20 14.21 -3.72 4.52
N TYR A 21 14.24 -4.48 5.62
CA TYR A 21 13.40 -4.27 6.80
C TYR A 21 11.88 -4.27 6.54
N ALA A 22 11.45 -4.78 5.39
CA ALA A 22 10.05 -4.99 5.07
C ALA A 22 9.43 -6.04 6.00
N LEU A 23 8.17 -5.83 6.38
CA LEU A 23 7.36 -6.83 7.09
C LEU A 23 6.97 -7.95 6.15
N LYS A 24 7.06 -9.20 6.63
CA LYS A 24 6.76 -10.41 5.87
C LYS A 24 5.94 -11.41 6.68
N TRP A 25 5.19 -12.26 5.99
CA TRP A 25 4.58 -13.44 6.59
C TRP A 25 5.61 -14.53 6.87
N LYS A 26 5.23 -15.50 7.72
CA LYS A 26 6.10 -16.63 8.08
C LYS A 26 6.43 -17.53 6.87
N ASN A 27 5.44 -17.80 6.03
CA ASN A 27 5.55 -18.71 4.89
C ASN A 27 5.41 -17.98 3.54
N GLU A 28 5.90 -16.74 3.46
CA GLU A 28 5.85 -15.98 2.20
C GLU A 28 6.77 -16.58 1.14
N THR A 29 6.30 -16.64 -0.11
CA THR A 29 7.05 -17.16 -1.25
C THR A 29 8.33 -16.36 -1.47
N LYS A 30 9.45 -17.07 -1.71
CA LYS A 30 10.73 -16.44 -2.05
C LYS A 30 10.55 -15.62 -3.33
N GLY A 31 10.81 -14.31 -3.25
CA GLY A 31 10.68 -13.37 -4.38
C GLY A 31 9.78 -12.17 -4.10
N PHE A 32 8.92 -12.24 -3.08
CA PHE A 32 8.07 -11.11 -2.65
C PHE A 32 8.78 -10.10 -1.74
N SER A 33 10.05 -10.35 -1.41
CA SER A 33 10.93 -9.40 -0.72
C SER A 33 11.87 -8.70 -1.69
N CYS A 34 12.51 -7.62 -1.25
CA CYS A 34 13.62 -7.02 -1.99
C CYS A 34 14.68 -8.06 -2.37
N LEU A 35 15.27 -7.89 -3.55
CA LEU A 35 16.33 -8.77 -4.07
C LEU A 35 17.62 -8.58 -3.27
N ASN A 36 17.73 -9.22 -2.10
CA ASN A 36 18.86 -9.06 -1.17
C ASN A 36 19.19 -7.59 -0.82
N GLY A 37 18.17 -6.72 -0.77
CA GLY A 37 18.36 -5.28 -0.53
C GLY A 37 18.84 -4.48 -1.74
N GLN A 38 18.97 -5.10 -2.93
CA GLN A 38 19.37 -4.39 -4.16
C GLN A 38 18.27 -3.46 -4.69
N ILE A 39 16.99 -3.74 -4.36
CA ILE A 39 15.88 -2.83 -4.61
C ILE A 39 15.76 -1.93 -3.39
N VAL A 40 16.55 -0.85 -3.37
CA VAL A 40 16.34 0.29 -2.47
C VAL A 40 15.47 1.27 -3.23
N LEU A 41 14.26 1.53 -2.73
CA LEU A 41 13.45 2.62 -3.27
C LEU A 41 14.24 3.91 -3.07
N ALA A 42 14.39 4.69 -4.14
CA ALA A 42 15.01 6.00 -4.03
C ALA A 42 14.27 6.80 -2.94
N PRO A 43 14.98 7.55 -2.08
CA PRO A 43 14.33 8.39 -1.09
C PRO A 43 13.36 9.31 -1.82
N LEU A 44 12.08 9.20 -1.48
CA LEU A 44 11.05 10.03 -2.08
C LEU A 44 11.29 11.45 -1.59
N LEU A 45 11.31 12.40 -2.54
CA LEU A 45 11.24 13.81 -2.19
C LEU A 45 9.92 14.06 -1.44
N PRO A 46 9.91 15.00 -0.48
CA PRO A 46 8.66 15.36 0.17
C PRO A 46 7.64 15.79 -0.88
N ALA A 47 6.38 15.40 -0.66
CA ALA A 47 5.30 15.82 -1.53
C ALA A 47 5.24 17.36 -1.59
N SER A 48 4.84 17.91 -2.74
CA SER A 48 4.61 19.35 -2.83
C SER A 48 3.57 19.78 -1.80
N GLN A 49 3.64 21.01 -1.32
CA GLN A 49 2.70 21.51 -0.31
C GLN A 49 1.23 21.36 -0.74
N ILE A 50 0.97 21.53 -2.04
CA ILE A 50 -0.36 21.36 -2.62
C ILE A 50 -0.84 19.91 -2.49
N LEU A 51 0.01 18.93 -2.83
CA LEU A 51 -0.31 17.52 -2.68
C LEU A 51 -0.45 17.11 -1.22
N TYR A 52 0.42 17.63 -0.35
CA TYR A 52 0.33 17.38 1.09
C TYR A 52 -1.01 17.88 1.65
N ASN A 53 -1.40 19.11 1.33
CA ASN A 53 -2.68 19.67 1.78
C ASN A 53 -3.85 18.84 1.25
N LEU A 54 -3.86 18.53 -0.05
CA LEU A 54 -4.91 17.73 -0.69
C LEU A 54 -5.09 16.33 -0.09
N LEU A 55 -4.01 15.72 0.40
CA LEU A 55 -4.02 14.36 0.95
C LEU A 55 -4.23 14.31 2.47
N THR A 56 -4.03 15.42 3.19
CA THR A 56 -4.01 15.43 4.67
C THR A 56 -4.96 16.43 5.31
N GLN A 57 -5.33 17.51 4.61
CA GLN A 57 -6.36 18.43 5.05
C GLN A 57 -7.69 17.88 4.55
N ASN A 58 -8.61 17.61 5.48
CA ASN A 58 -9.99 17.28 5.15
C ASN A 58 -10.77 18.61 5.12
N ASP A 59 -10.64 19.39 4.04
CA ASP A 59 -11.61 20.47 3.81
C ASP A 59 -12.84 19.86 3.14
N SER A 60 -13.85 19.52 3.95
CA SER A 60 -15.03 18.77 3.51
C SER A 60 -15.83 19.44 2.39
N ILE A 61 -15.59 20.72 2.12
CA ILE A 61 -16.31 21.50 1.11
C ILE A 61 -15.51 21.65 -0.18
N LEU A 62 -14.18 21.84 -0.10
CA LEU A 62 -13.32 22.05 -1.28
C LEU A 62 -12.76 20.74 -1.85
N ASP A 63 -12.53 19.75 -1.00
CA ASP A 63 -11.89 18.50 -1.39
C ASP A 63 -12.89 17.42 -1.82
N GLU A 64 -14.19 17.60 -1.57
CA GLU A 64 -15.25 16.65 -1.94
C GLU A 64 -15.16 16.20 -3.42
N PRO A 65 -15.12 17.10 -4.42
CA PRO A 65 -15.06 16.69 -5.82
C PRO A 65 -13.77 15.93 -6.16
N TYR A 66 -12.62 16.33 -5.61
CA TYR A 66 -11.36 15.63 -5.84
C TYR A 66 -11.37 14.24 -5.19
N VAL A 67 -11.80 14.15 -3.94
CA VAL A 67 -11.86 12.91 -3.16
C VAL A 67 -12.83 11.91 -3.79
N ILE A 68 -13.98 12.37 -4.29
CA ILE A 68 -14.92 11.52 -5.02
C ILE A 68 -14.29 11.02 -6.31
N GLN A 69 -13.74 11.92 -7.13
CA GLN A 69 -13.15 11.54 -8.42
C GLN A 69 -11.98 10.58 -8.27
N ILE A 70 -11.03 10.85 -7.37
CA ILE A 70 -9.87 9.98 -7.17
C ILE A 70 -10.28 8.60 -6.63
N ARG A 71 -11.31 8.52 -5.76
CA ARG A 71 -11.86 7.24 -5.29
C ARG A 71 -12.53 6.47 -6.41
N THR A 72 -13.29 7.13 -7.28
CA THR A 72 -13.89 6.50 -8.46
C THR A 72 -12.83 5.98 -9.43
N TYR A 73 -11.80 6.78 -9.73
CA TYR A 73 -10.67 6.34 -10.56
C TYR A 73 -9.95 5.14 -9.95
N ASN A 74 -9.65 5.16 -8.65
CA ASN A 74 -8.99 4.06 -7.96
C ASN A 74 -9.87 2.80 -7.91
N GLN A 75 -11.20 2.94 -7.78
CA GLN A 75 -12.13 1.82 -7.86
C GLN A 75 -12.09 1.17 -9.24
N VAL A 76 -12.08 1.95 -10.32
CA VAL A 76 -11.96 1.41 -11.68
C VAL A 76 -10.61 0.71 -11.87
N LEU A 77 -9.52 1.30 -11.38
CA LEU A 77 -8.17 0.72 -11.46
C LEU A 77 -7.99 -0.56 -10.64
N ALA A 78 -8.68 -0.69 -9.51
CA ALA A 78 -8.65 -1.90 -8.69
C ALA A 78 -9.16 -3.15 -9.45
N PHE A 79 -10.05 -2.97 -10.43
CA PHE A 79 -10.55 -4.07 -11.27
C PHE A 79 -9.65 -4.44 -12.46
N ILE A 80 -8.64 -3.63 -12.77
CA ILE A 80 -7.67 -3.88 -13.85
C ILE A 80 -6.27 -4.28 -13.34
N SER A 81 -6.13 -4.41 -12.03
CA SER A 81 -4.92 -4.96 -11.40
C SER A 81 -4.99 -6.49 -11.43
N LEU A 82 -4.52 -7.09 -12.53
CA LEU A 82 -4.32 -8.54 -12.70
C LEU A 82 -3.15 -9.05 -11.85
#